data_AF-A0A8T1A9J2-F1
#
_entry.id   AF-A0A8T1A9J2-F1
#
_cell.length_a   1.000
_cell.length_b   1.000
_cell.length_c   1.000
_cell.angle_alpha   90.00
_cell.angle_beta   90.00
_cell.angle_gamma   90.00
#
_symmetry.space_group_name_H-M   'P 1'
#
loop_
_entity.id
_entity.type
_entity.pdbx_description
1 polymer ?
#
loop_
_entity_poly.entity_id
_entity_poly.type
_entity_poly.pdbx_seq_one_letter_code
_entity_poly.pdbx_strand_id
1 'polypeptide(L)'
;MDTYLAWCLLQIEVYLVLAGTVHCTVHRSLDDHGRNPFQEFAMAEEYRQRLDNNVEKLVENFKGLIKTSKIRDSSNTTRESFQSSIYATTLVQASESLLKLVSEMKLSLALGDFEGMSQNVDTTSDELLKRCDDVDAQISHLSSDISSALFELENHFYQSKWRVSPTTDSEETS
;
A
#
# COMPACT_ATOMS: atom_id res chain seq x y z
N MET A 1 -32.22 13.21 -21.10
CA MET A 1 -31.59 12.46 -19.99
C MET A 1 -30.30 11.78 -20.42
N ASP A 2 -30.04 11.66 -21.72
CA ASP A 2 -28.96 10.84 -22.29
C ASP A 2 -27.55 11.45 -22.16
N THR A 3 -27.44 12.77 -21.97
CA THR A 3 -26.14 13.45 -21.81
C THR A 3 -25.48 13.15 -20.47
N TYR A 4 -26.24 12.96 -19.38
CA TYR A 4 -25.70 12.61 -18.07
C TYR A 4 -25.16 11.17 -18.03
N LEU A 5 -25.84 10.24 -18.69
CA LEU A 5 -25.37 8.86 -18.84
C LEU A 5 -24.08 8.79 -19.67
N ALA A 6 -24.01 9.58 -20.75
CA ALA A 6 -22.79 9.68 -21.56
C ALA A 6 -21.62 10.27 -20.76
N TRP A 7 -21.86 11.32 -19.96
CA TRP A 7 -20.84 11.90 -19.07
C TRP A 7 -20.38 10.93 -17.98
N CYS A 8 -21.30 10.17 -17.35
CA CYS A 8 -20.93 9.15 -16.37
C CYS A 8 -20.12 8.01 -17.00
N LEU A 9 -20.49 7.54 -18.20
CA LEU A 9 -19.75 6.50 -18.92
C LEU A 9 -18.34 6.97 -19.34
N LEU A 10 -18.21 8.21 -19.81
CA LEU A 10 -16.91 8.78 -20.15
C LEU A 10 -16.01 8.93 -18.91
N GLN A 11 -16.59 9.34 -17.78
CA GLN A 11 -15.86 9.50 -16.51
C GLN A 11 -15.35 8.15 -16.00
N ILE A 12 -16.14 7.07 -16.15
CA ILE A 12 -15.76 5.70 -15.77
C ILE A 12 -14.65 5.15 -16.67
N GLU A 13 -14.76 5.33 -17.99
CA GLU A 13 -13.73 4.92 -18.97
C GLU A 13 -12.39 5.62 -18.70
N VAL A 14 -12.40 6.94 -18.47
CA VAL A 14 -11.18 7.71 -18.19
C VAL A 14 -10.54 7.29 -16.86
N TYR A 15 -11.34 7.00 -15.82
CA TYR A 15 -10.83 6.46 -14.56
C TYR A 15 -10.26 5.05 -14.71
N LEU A 16 -10.88 4.19 -15.54
CA LEU A 16 -10.38 2.84 -15.79
C LEU A 16 -9.04 2.84 -16.53
N VAL A 17 -8.89 3.68 -17.56
CA VAL A 17 -7.67 3.77 -18.37
C VAL A 17 -6.51 4.36 -17.58
N LEU A 18 -6.76 5.44 -16.81
CA LEU A 18 -5.73 6.04 -15.95
C LEU A 18 -5.32 5.10 -14.81
N ALA A 19 -6.28 4.43 -14.15
CA ALA A 19 -5.97 3.45 -13.11
C ALA A 19 -5.22 2.22 -13.65
N GLY A 20 -5.58 1.73 -14.84
CA GLY A 20 -4.93 0.57 -15.47
C GLY A 20 -3.48 0.82 -15.87
N THR A 21 -3.17 2.03 -16.34
CA THR A 21 -1.81 2.40 -16.78
C THR A 21 -0.85 2.58 -15.60
N VAL A 22 -1.33 3.13 -14.48
CA VAL A 22 -0.54 3.28 -13.24
C VAL A 22 -0.30 1.91 -12.57
N HIS A 23 -1.30 1.03 -12.56
CA HIS A 23 -1.21 -0.30 -11.94
C HIS A 23 -0.25 -1.26 -12.67
N CYS A 24 -0.18 -1.21 -14.01
CA CYS A 24 0.71 -2.09 -14.79
C CYS A 24 2.20 -1.74 -14.67
N THR A 25 2.54 -0.50 -14.29
CA THR A 25 3.94 -0.07 -14.16
C THR A 25 4.54 -0.46 -12.81
N VAL A 26 3.72 -0.61 -11.77
CA VAL A 26 4.16 -0.95 -10.40
C VAL A 26 4.29 -2.47 -10.18
N HIS A 27 3.49 -3.29 -10.88
CA HIS A 27 3.47 -4.75 -10.71
C HIS A 27 4.80 -5.46 -11.07
N ARG A 28 5.74 -4.81 -11.75
CA ARG A 28 7.00 -5.46 -12.15
C ARG A 28 8.05 -5.53 -11.04
N SER A 29 7.85 -4.91 -9.87
CA SER A 29 8.96 -4.66 -8.94
C SER A 29 8.81 -5.08 -7.47
N LEU A 30 7.75 -5.80 -7.07
CA LEU A 30 7.53 -6.15 -5.66
C LEU A 30 7.39 -7.67 -5.47
N ASP A 31 8.53 -8.29 -5.11
CA ASP A 31 8.60 -9.65 -4.59
C ASP A 31 8.05 -9.70 -3.15
N ASP A 32 6.85 -10.29 -3.02
CA ASP A 32 6.46 -11.36 -2.08
C ASP A 32 6.97 -11.38 -0.62
N HIS A 33 7.17 -10.24 0.06
CA HIS A 33 7.53 -10.24 1.50
C HIS A 33 6.60 -9.34 2.31
N GLY A 34 5.46 -9.88 2.78
CA GLY A 34 4.67 -9.20 3.82
C GLY A 34 3.21 -9.60 3.98
N ARG A 35 2.59 -10.27 3.00
CA ARG A 35 1.16 -10.62 3.10
C ARG A 35 0.92 -11.90 3.89
N ASN A 36 -0.01 -11.85 4.86
CA ASN A 36 -0.47 -13.03 5.60
C ASN A 36 -1.29 -13.94 4.65
N PRO A 37 -0.77 -15.13 4.27
CA PRO A 37 -1.36 -15.94 3.19
C PRO A 37 -2.76 -16.47 3.54
N PHE A 38 -3.07 -16.62 4.82
CA PHE A 38 -4.37 -17.07 5.30
C PHE A 38 -5.46 -16.01 5.10
N GLN A 39 -5.14 -14.74 5.36
CA GLN A 39 -6.08 -13.62 5.18
C GLN A 39 -6.35 -13.40 3.68
N GLU A 40 -5.30 -13.46 2.85
CA GLU A 40 -5.40 -13.32 1.39
C GLU A 40 -6.27 -14.42 0.77
N PHE A 41 -6.11 -15.67 1.22
CA PHE A 41 -6.94 -16.79 0.75
C PHE A 41 -8.42 -16.63 1.14
N ALA A 42 -8.72 -16.23 2.38
CA ALA A 42 -10.09 -16.03 2.84
C ALA A 42 -10.79 -14.89 2.06
N MET A 43 -10.09 -13.78 1.83
CA MET A 43 -10.60 -12.66 1.03
C MET A 43 -10.83 -13.05 -0.43
N ALA A 44 -9.89 -13.80 -1.02
CA ALA A 44 -10.02 -14.29 -2.40
C ALA A 44 -11.23 -15.21 -2.58
N GLU A 45 -11.48 -16.11 -1.62
CA GLU A 45 -12.64 -17.00 -1.65
C GLU A 45 -13.96 -16.24 -1.49
N GLU A 46 -14.02 -15.24 -0.62
CA GLU A 46 -15.20 -14.38 -0.48
C GLU A 46 -15.51 -13.62 -1.79
N TYR A 47 -14.49 -13.04 -2.42
CA TYR A 47 -14.65 -12.36 -3.70
C TYR A 47 -15.12 -13.31 -4.80
N ARG A 48 -14.59 -14.53 -4.84
CA ARG A 48 -15.02 -15.56 -5.79
C ARG A 48 -16.48 -15.93 -5.59
N GLN A 49 -16.90 -16.17 -4.35
CA GLN A 49 -18.29 -16.50 -4.04
C GLN A 49 -19.24 -15.35 -4.40
N ARG A 50 -18.87 -14.11 -4.10
CA ARG A 50 -19.64 -12.91 -4.48
C ARG A 50 -19.71 -12.74 -5.99
N LEU A 51 -18.62 -13.00 -6.72
CA LEU A 51 -18.58 -12.95 -8.17
C LEU A 51 -19.57 -13.97 -8.78
N ASP A 52 -19.46 -15.23 -8.37
CA ASP A 52 -20.32 -16.32 -8.86
C ASP A 52 -21.79 -16.00 -8.63
N ASN A 53 -22.14 -15.52 -7.43
CA ASN A 53 -23.52 -15.12 -7.09
C ASN A 53 -24.03 -13.95 -7.97
N ASN A 54 -23.20 -12.97 -8.28
CA ASN A 54 -23.60 -11.85 -9.13
C ASN A 54 -23.78 -12.30 -10.60
N VAL A 55 -22.88 -13.13 -11.11
CA VAL A 55 -22.96 -13.69 -12.46
C VAL A 55 -24.20 -14.58 -12.62
N GLU A 56 -24.48 -15.43 -11.63
CA GLU A 56 -25.68 -16.28 -11.64
C GLU A 56 -26.96 -15.42 -11.70
N LYS A 57 -27.06 -14.39 -10.84
CA LYS A 57 -28.19 -13.45 -10.87
C LYS A 57 -28.31 -12.74 -12.22
N LEU A 58 -27.20 -12.32 -12.84
CA LEU A 58 -27.25 -11.70 -14.17
C LEU A 58 -27.85 -12.66 -15.21
N VAL A 59 -27.36 -13.90 -15.23
CA VAL A 59 -27.80 -14.93 -16.17
C VAL A 59 -29.27 -15.30 -15.95
N GLU A 60 -29.71 -15.44 -14.71
CA GLU A 60 -31.09 -15.77 -14.37
C GLU A 60 -32.08 -14.67 -14.76
N ASN A 61 -31.77 -13.42 -14.42
CA ASN A 61 -32.63 -12.29 -14.75
C ASN A 61 -32.71 -12.07 -16.27
N PHE A 62 -31.58 -12.22 -16.99
CA PHE A 62 -31.58 -12.16 -18.44
C PHE A 62 -32.40 -13.30 -19.07
N LYS A 63 -32.27 -14.54 -18.57
CA LYS A 63 -33.14 -15.66 -18.98
C LYS A 63 -34.62 -15.35 -18.71
N GLY A 64 -34.93 -14.69 -17.59
CA GLY A 64 -36.28 -14.22 -17.24
C GLY A 64 -36.84 -13.24 -18.27
N LEU A 65 -36.07 -12.22 -18.66
CA LEU A 65 -36.43 -11.26 -19.71
C LEU A 65 -36.75 -11.95 -21.03
N ILE A 66 -35.90 -12.86 -21.49
CA ILE A 66 -36.08 -13.59 -22.75
C ILE A 66 -37.31 -14.52 -22.70
N LYS A 67 -37.64 -15.08 -21.54
CA LYS A 67 -38.85 -15.90 -21.37
C LYS A 67 -40.11 -15.05 -21.42
N THR A 68 -40.12 -13.91 -20.73
CA THR A 68 -41.27 -12.98 -20.67
C THR A 68 -41.45 -12.19 -21.96
N SER A 69 -40.41 -12.00 -22.77
CA SER A 69 -40.51 -11.35 -24.07
C SER A 69 -41.20 -12.20 -25.14
N LYS A 70 -41.41 -13.51 -24.89
CA LYS A 70 -42.16 -14.39 -25.79
C LYS A 70 -43.65 -14.11 -25.64
N ILE A 71 -44.21 -13.39 -26.61
CA ILE A 71 -45.64 -13.04 -26.68
C ILE A 71 -46.48 -14.35 -26.69
N ARG A 72 -47.25 -14.59 -25.63
CA ARG A 72 -48.40 -15.52 -25.61
C ARG A 72 -49.64 -14.73 -25.20
N ASP A 73 -50.78 -15.09 -25.78
CA ASP A 73 -52.16 -14.61 -25.56
C ASP A 73 -52.36 -13.24 -24.87
N SER A 74 -53.07 -12.33 -25.54
CA SER A 74 -53.26 -10.91 -25.19
C SER A 74 -53.89 -10.60 -23.82
N SER A 75 -54.28 -11.61 -23.03
CA SER A 75 -54.99 -11.44 -21.75
C SER A 75 -54.07 -11.23 -20.54
N ASN A 76 -52.75 -11.43 -20.65
CA ASN A 76 -51.80 -11.33 -19.52
C ASN A 76 -50.75 -10.20 -19.60
N THR A 77 -50.86 -9.31 -20.59
CA THR A 77 -49.87 -8.27 -20.95
C THR A 77 -49.38 -7.41 -19.77
N THR A 78 -50.25 -7.01 -18.84
CA THR A 78 -49.86 -6.13 -17.71
C THR A 78 -48.97 -6.84 -16.69
N ARG A 79 -49.27 -8.11 -16.38
CA ARG A 79 -48.49 -8.91 -15.42
C ARG A 79 -47.10 -9.25 -15.97
N GLU A 80 -47.02 -9.58 -17.25
CA GLU A 80 -45.77 -9.84 -17.95
C GLU A 80 -44.91 -8.58 -18.07
N SER A 81 -45.52 -7.43 -18.37
CA SER A 81 -44.83 -6.14 -18.36
C SER A 81 -44.21 -5.80 -17.00
N PHE A 82 -44.97 -6.00 -15.91
CA PHE A 82 -44.44 -5.82 -14.56
C PHE A 82 -43.28 -6.77 -14.26
N GLN A 83 -43.39 -8.07 -14.58
CA GLN A 83 -42.29 -9.01 -14.39
C GLN A 83 -41.05 -8.65 -15.21
N SER A 84 -41.21 -8.21 -16.45
CA SER A 84 -40.10 -7.75 -17.30
C SER A 84 -39.38 -6.56 -16.66
N SER A 85 -40.13 -5.60 -16.11
CA SER A 85 -39.55 -4.45 -15.38
C SER A 85 -38.75 -4.89 -14.15
N ILE A 86 -39.25 -5.87 -13.39
CA ILE A 86 -38.52 -6.43 -12.25
C ILE A 86 -37.22 -7.07 -12.71
N TYR A 87 -37.24 -7.94 -13.72
CA TYR A 87 -36.02 -8.58 -14.23
C TYR A 87 -35.00 -7.56 -14.76
N ALA A 88 -35.44 -6.51 -15.44
CA ALA A 88 -34.55 -5.44 -15.90
C ALA A 88 -33.91 -4.70 -14.72
N THR A 89 -34.70 -4.37 -13.70
CA THR A 89 -34.21 -3.67 -12.51
C THR A 89 -33.20 -4.50 -11.72
N THR A 90 -33.51 -5.76 -11.46
CA THR A 90 -32.62 -6.68 -10.73
C THR A 90 -31.35 -7.01 -11.52
N LEU A 91 -31.42 -7.05 -12.85
CA LEU A 91 -30.24 -7.19 -13.72
C LEU A 91 -29.29 -6.00 -13.57
N VAL A 92 -29.82 -4.77 -13.58
CA VAL A 92 -29.01 -3.56 -13.38
C VAL A 92 -28.38 -3.56 -11.98
N GLN A 93 -29.14 -3.92 -10.95
CA GLN A 93 -28.63 -4.03 -9.57
C GLN A 93 -27.51 -5.07 -9.44
N ALA A 94 -27.63 -6.24 -10.07
CA ALA A 94 -26.57 -7.25 -10.07
C ALA A 94 -25.33 -6.75 -10.83
N SER A 95 -25.51 -5.97 -11.90
CA SER A 95 -24.41 -5.36 -12.66
C SER A 95 -23.67 -4.32 -11.81
N GLU A 96 -24.40 -3.45 -11.10
CA GLU A 96 -23.83 -2.46 -10.20
C GLU A 96 -23.06 -3.12 -9.04
N SER A 97 -23.64 -4.15 -8.43
CA SER A 97 -23.01 -4.95 -7.38
C SER A 97 -21.71 -5.61 -7.87
N LEU A 98 -21.68 -6.11 -9.11
CA LEU A 98 -20.48 -6.65 -9.73
C LEU A 98 -19.40 -5.57 -9.94
N LEU A 99 -19.78 -4.38 -10.43
CA LEU A 99 -18.84 -3.25 -10.59
C LEU A 99 -18.25 -2.80 -9.25
N LYS A 100 -19.07 -2.79 -8.19
CA LYS A 100 -18.62 -2.49 -6.82
C LYS A 100 -17.61 -3.53 -6.33
N LEU A 101 -17.87 -4.81 -6.56
CA LEU A 101 -16.93 -5.89 -6.23
C LEU A 101 -15.59 -5.71 -6.94
N VAL A 102 -15.59 -5.39 -8.23
CA VAL A 102 -14.35 -5.11 -9.00
C VAL A 102 -13.60 -3.92 -8.39
N SER A 103 -14.30 -2.85 -7.99
CA SER A 103 -13.67 -1.71 -7.32
C SER A 103 -13.05 -2.08 -5.97
N GLU A 104 -13.74 -2.91 -5.17
CA GLU A 104 -13.23 -3.41 -3.88
C GLU A 104 -11.96 -4.25 -4.08
N MET A 105 -11.94 -5.16 -5.05
CA MET A 105 -10.77 -5.97 -5.38
C MET A 105 -9.57 -5.10 -5.78
N LYS A 106 -9.79 -4.08 -6.63
CA LYS A 106 -8.74 -3.14 -7.04
C LYS A 106 -8.19 -2.34 -5.86
N LEU A 107 -9.06 -1.87 -4.97
CA LEU A 107 -8.66 -1.15 -3.77
C LEU A 107 -7.86 -2.05 -2.82
N SER A 108 -8.30 -3.30 -2.62
CA SER A 108 -7.60 -4.26 -1.77
C SER A 108 -6.18 -4.54 -2.24
N LEU A 109 -5.96 -4.67 -3.55
CA LEU A 109 -4.62 -4.84 -4.11
C LEU A 109 -3.76 -3.57 -3.90
N ALA A 110 -4.32 -2.40 -4.19
CA ALA A 110 -3.60 -1.13 -4.01
C ALA A 110 -3.20 -0.86 -2.55
N LEU A 111 -4.07 -1.20 -1.58
CA LEU A 111 -3.77 -1.06 -0.16
C LEU A 111 -2.76 -2.10 0.32
N GLY A 112 -2.88 -3.35 -0.12
CA GLY A 112 -1.92 -4.41 0.23
C GLY A 112 -0.49 -4.08 -0.20
N ASP A 113 -0.33 -3.44 -1.36
CA ASP A 113 0.97 -2.99 -1.83
C ASP A 113 1.55 -1.85 -0.96
N PHE A 114 0.70 -0.91 -0.50
CA PHE A 114 1.13 0.18 0.37
C PHE A 114 1.55 -0.30 1.75
N GLU A 115 0.82 -1.25 2.35
CA GLU A 115 1.17 -1.85 3.64
C GLU A 115 2.52 -2.58 3.57
N GLY A 116 2.76 -3.35 2.50
CA GLY A 116 4.06 -4.02 2.27
C GLY A 116 5.21 -3.02 2.09
N MET A 117 5.00 -1.95 1.31
CA MET A 117 5.97 -0.87 1.17
C MET A 117 6.25 -0.17 2.51
N SER A 118 5.22 0.13 3.30
CA SER A 118 5.36 0.76 4.62
C SER A 118 6.20 -0.10 5.55
N GLN A 119 5.90 -1.40 5.62
CA GLN A 119 6.65 -2.33 6.46
C GLN A 119 8.13 -2.44 6.02
N ASN A 120 8.39 -2.40 4.71
CA ASN A 120 9.76 -2.40 4.20
C ASN A 120 10.51 -1.10 4.53
N VAL A 121 9.83 0.05 4.53
CA VAL A 121 10.40 1.33 4.98
C VAL A 121 10.70 1.31 6.47
N ASP A 122 9.78 0.82 7.30
CA ASP A 122 9.94 0.74 8.75
C ASP A 122 11.12 -0.17 9.13
N THR A 123 11.20 -1.37 8.54
CA THR A 123 12.31 -2.31 8.74
C THR A 123 13.66 -1.71 8.32
N THR A 124 13.71 -1.05 7.16
CA THR A 124 14.92 -0.36 6.70
C THR A 124 15.31 0.77 7.66
N SER A 125 14.35 1.53 8.17
CA SER A 125 14.57 2.61 9.13
C SER A 125 15.17 2.08 10.43
N ASP A 126 14.61 0.99 10.96
CA ASP A 126 15.11 0.34 12.18
C ASP A 126 16.54 -0.21 11.99
N GLU A 127 16.83 -0.81 10.84
CA GLU A 127 18.19 -1.26 10.51
C GLU A 127 19.20 -0.11 10.44
N LEU A 128 18.79 1.02 9.85
CA LEU A 128 19.65 2.21 9.76
C LEU A 128 19.90 2.81 11.13
N LEU A 129 18.87 2.93 11.98
CA LEU A 129 19.00 3.40 13.35
C LEU A 129 19.97 2.53 14.14
N LYS A 130 19.84 1.20 14.03
CA LYS A 130 20.76 0.27 14.69
C LYS A 130 22.21 0.46 14.23
N ARG A 131 22.45 0.67 12.93
CA ARG A 131 23.79 0.95 12.42
C ARG A 131 24.33 2.28 12.92
N CYS A 132 23.49 3.31 13.04
CA CYS A 132 23.91 4.58 13.64
C CYS A 132 24.34 4.38 15.09
N ASP A 133 23.55 3.66 15.89
CA ASP A 133 23.88 3.36 17.29
C ASP A 133 25.21 2.59 17.41
N ASP A 134 25.43 1.60 16.54
CA ASP A 134 26.67 0.82 16.49
C ASP A 134 27.90 1.70 16.12
N VAL A 135 27.73 2.66 15.22
CA VAL A 135 28.77 3.61 14.82
C VAL A 135 29.06 4.61 15.95
N ASP A 136 28.02 5.15 16.59
CA ASP A 136 28.16 6.09 17.70
C ASP A 136 28.83 5.44 18.92
N ALA A 137 28.54 4.16 19.18
CA ALA A 137 29.23 3.36 20.19
C ALA A 137 30.73 3.21 19.86
N GLN A 138 31.07 2.93 18.60
CA GLN A 138 32.47 2.84 18.16
C GLN A 138 33.21 4.17 18.27
N ILE A 139 32.58 5.28 17.90
CA ILE A 139 33.15 6.62 18.03
C ILE A 139 33.41 6.93 19.51
N SER A 140 32.46 6.62 20.39
CA SER A 140 32.59 6.84 21.83
C SER A 140 33.75 6.03 22.43
N HIS A 141 33.88 4.77 22.02
CA HIS A 141 34.99 3.90 22.43
C HIS A 141 36.34 4.47 21.97
N LEU A 142 36.47 4.81 20.69
CA LEU A 142 37.70 5.36 20.13
C LEU A 142 38.09 6.68 20.81
N SER A 143 37.11 7.54 21.10
CA SER A 143 37.32 8.79 21.83
C SER A 143 37.89 8.55 23.23
N SER A 144 37.38 7.55 23.95
CA SER A 144 37.90 7.13 25.25
C SER A 144 39.34 6.61 25.15
N ASP A 145 39.63 5.77 24.14
CA ASP A 145 40.97 5.21 23.92
C ASP A 145 42.01 6.31 23.65
N ILE A 146 41.66 7.27 22.78
CA ILE A 146 42.50 8.43 22.48
C ILE A 146 42.72 9.28 23.74
N SER A 147 41.65 9.54 24.50
CA SER A 147 41.73 10.33 25.74
C SER A 147 42.64 9.66 26.77
N SER A 148 42.55 8.33 26.91
CA SER A 148 43.42 7.54 27.77
C SER A 148 44.89 7.59 27.32
N ALA A 149 45.14 7.40 26.02
CA ALA A 149 46.50 7.45 25.47
C ALA A 149 47.14 8.84 25.63
N LEU A 150 46.37 9.92 25.42
CA LEU A 150 46.84 11.30 25.66
C LEU A 150 47.17 11.54 27.13
N PHE A 151 46.33 11.06 28.05
CA PHE A 151 46.58 11.19 29.48
C PHE A 151 47.86 10.46 29.91
N GLU A 152 48.10 9.26 29.39
CA GLU A 152 49.32 8.49 29.66
C GLU A 152 50.56 9.21 29.13
N LEU A 153 50.49 9.74 27.90
CA LEU A 153 51.55 10.54 27.28
C LEU A 153 51.86 11.82 28.07
N GLU A 154 50.83 12.56 28.47
CA GLU A 154 50.96 13.78 29.27
C GLU A 154 51.60 13.49 30.63
N ASN A 155 51.15 12.42 31.29
CA ASN A 155 51.75 11.97 32.54
C ASN A 155 53.24 11.60 32.35
N HIS A 156 53.59 10.85 31.30
CA HIS A 156 54.98 10.52 30.98
C HIS A 156 55.83 11.77 30.70
N PHE A 157 55.27 12.75 29.99
CA PHE A 157 55.93 14.02 29.72
C PHE A 157 56.25 14.79 31.01
N TYR A 158 55.27 14.95 31.91
CA TYR A 158 55.49 15.66 33.17
C TYR A 158 56.41 14.94 34.15
N GLN A 159 56.54 13.61 34.05
CA GLN A 159 57.49 12.82 34.83
C GLN A 159 58.91 12.80 34.22
N SER A 160 59.08 13.27 32.98
CA SER A 160 60.37 13.23 32.30
C SER A 160 61.35 14.32 32.80
N LYS A 161 62.65 14.02 32.76
CA LYS A 161 63.73 14.95 33.16
C LYS A 161 63.94 16.13 32.18
N TRP A 162 63.22 16.15 31.05
CA TRP A 162 63.38 17.13 29.97
C TRP A 162 62.39 18.30 30.06
N ARG A 163 61.74 18.49 31.21
CA ARG A 163 60.84 19.63 31.45
C ARG A 163 61.61 20.94 31.24
N VAL A 164 61.37 21.60 30.11
CA VAL A 164 61.69 23.02 29.97
C VAL A 164 60.65 23.75 30.81
N SER A 165 61.06 24.26 31.98
CA SER A 165 60.21 25.15 32.76
C SER A 165 59.84 26.36 31.88
N PRO A 166 58.60 26.86 31.94
CA PRO A 166 58.30 28.17 31.36
C PRO A 166 59.33 29.14 31.95
N THR A 167 60.16 29.76 31.11
CA THR A 167 61.04 30.83 31.54
C THR A 167 60.13 31.96 32.01
N THR A 168 59.94 32.04 33.32
CA THR A 168 59.54 33.29 33.97
C THR A 168 60.66 34.27 33.69
N ASP A 169 60.51 35.03 32.62
CA ASP A 169 61.27 36.26 32.40
C ASP A 169 60.81 37.26 33.47
N SER A 170 61.26 37.03 34.69
CA SER A 170 61.32 38.02 35.75
C SER A 170 62.57 38.85 35.51
N GLU A 171 62.53 39.77 34.54
CA GLU A 171 63.49 40.87 34.50
C GLU A 171 63.01 41.95 35.48
N GLU A 172 63.40 41.78 36.74
CA GLU A 172 63.79 42.90 37.58
C GLU A 172 65.08 43.49 36.99
N THR A 173 65.04 44.73 36.50
CA THR A 173 66.20 45.63 36.62
C THR A 173 65.75 47.09 36.60
N SER A 174 65.95 47.72 37.78
CA SER A 174 66.30 49.12 38.06
C SER A 174 65.29 50.25 37.79
#